data_AF-A0A521IT41-F1
#
_entry.id   AF-A0A521IT41-F1
#
_cell.length_a   1.000
_cell.length_b   1.000
_cell.length_c   1.000
_cell.angle_alpha   90.00
_cell.angle_beta   90.00
_cell.angle_gamma   90.00
#
_symmetry.space_group_name_H-M   'P 1'
#
loop_
_entity.id
_entity.type
_entity.pdbx_description
1 polymer ?
#
loop_
_entity_poly.entity_id
_entity_poly.type
_entity_poly.pdbx_seq_one_letter_code
_entity_poly.pdbx_strand_id
1 'polypeptide(L)'
;MKKKIGLLLILSLLTITGCKGSSSEAPQSEAPTTTPTSTVVSSSEEEERVVRTYVDWDFDGLSVGDDIPNTATEGAGFAAFRKDDKNDVWVRSKNPHDWAAVYFGTPDPVEGGEIFLKDFAVVSEAMLPSATAADGLSNDGGFPILVGPVGRYDAAVAFNGENSSINLWHAGNTDGGPIATTQHIEAWGDRGSKVESLTLEQDVVYTFTVAGKYQGMTEEGDEYFTIYIFVNDVLVIEKADVAYWTGGFGLRGWQSAVEYNSIKVTDFPLVCPDGIDHYSA
;
A
#
# COMPACT_ATOMS: atom_id res chain seq x y z
N MET A 1 -12.60 14.05 40.83
CA MET A 1 -12.46 15.52 40.64
C MET A 1 -12.46 15.80 39.15
N LYS A 2 -13.47 16.51 38.64
CA LYS A 2 -13.60 16.86 37.22
C LYS A 2 -12.80 18.14 36.93
N LYS A 3 -11.92 18.13 35.93
CA LYS A 3 -11.35 19.37 35.36
C LYS A 3 -11.75 19.46 33.90
N LYS A 4 -12.64 20.43 33.61
CA LYS A 4 -12.88 20.98 32.28
C LYS A 4 -11.83 22.08 32.07
N ILE A 5 -11.14 22.09 30.93
CA ILE A 5 -10.37 23.24 30.47
C ILE A 5 -10.97 23.65 29.13
N GLY A 6 -11.33 24.92 29.06
CA GLY A 6 -12.14 25.53 28.02
C GLY A 6 -11.32 25.95 26.79
N LEU A 7 -12.01 25.86 25.67
CA LEU A 7 -11.72 26.43 24.36
C LEU A 7 -11.56 27.95 24.45
N LEU A 8 -10.47 28.51 23.90
CA LEU A 8 -10.31 29.95 23.69
C LEU A 8 -10.15 30.22 22.19
N LEU A 9 -11.18 30.81 21.59
CA LEU A 9 -11.17 31.41 20.25
C LEU A 9 -10.54 32.80 20.36
N ILE A 10 -9.56 33.13 19.52
CA ILE A 10 -9.13 34.51 19.30
C ILE A 10 -9.35 34.85 17.83
N LEU A 11 -10.32 35.73 17.60
CA LEU A 11 -10.64 36.39 16.35
C LEU A 11 -10.04 37.79 16.39
N SER A 12 -9.21 38.18 15.42
CA SER A 12 -8.80 39.58 15.27
C SER A 12 -8.82 39.98 13.80
N LEU A 13 -9.67 40.98 13.53
CA LEU A 13 -9.95 41.62 12.25
C LEU A 13 -8.81 42.55 11.77
N LEU A 14 -8.83 42.75 10.46
CA LEU A 14 -8.11 43.71 9.61
C LEU A 14 -7.92 45.12 10.19
N THR A 15 -6.81 45.75 9.78
CA THR A 15 -6.83 47.15 9.28
C THR A 15 -5.96 47.31 8.03
N ILE A 16 -6.61 47.75 6.95
CA ILE A 16 -6.04 48.26 5.71
C ILE A 16 -5.49 49.67 5.95
N THR A 17 -4.29 49.98 5.44
CA THR A 17 -3.86 51.37 5.24
C THR A 17 -3.31 51.51 3.83
N GLY A 18 -4.07 52.19 2.97
CA GLY A 18 -3.60 52.67 1.68
C GLY A 18 -2.95 54.06 1.83
N CYS A 19 -1.88 54.29 1.08
CA CYS A 19 -1.31 55.62 0.84
C CYS A 19 -1.52 55.99 -0.63
N LYS A 20 -1.92 57.24 -0.86
CA LYS A 20 -2.32 57.83 -2.14
C LYS A 20 -1.48 59.09 -2.42
N GLY A 21 -1.16 59.33 -3.69
CA GLY A 21 -0.69 60.60 -4.29
C GLY A 21 0.80 60.60 -4.69
N SER A 22 1.25 61.09 -5.85
CA SER A 22 0.66 61.99 -6.86
C SER A 22 1.52 62.08 -8.14
N SER A 23 0.88 62.29 -9.31
CA SER A 23 1.25 62.98 -10.59
C SER A 23 2.73 63.32 -10.92
N SER A 24 3.25 63.24 -12.15
CA SER A 24 2.84 63.95 -13.38
C SER A 24 3.79 63.64 -14.58
N GLU A 25 3.27 63.77 -15.81
CA GLU A 25 3.94 64.09 -17.10
C GLU A 25 4.77 63.04 -17.90
N ALA A 26 4.25 62.76 -19.11
CA ALA A 26 4.95 62.35 -20.34
C ALA A 26 4.85 63.55 -21.34
N PRO A 27 5.56 63.63 -22.50
CA PRO A 27 6.18 62.54 -23.28
C PRO A 27 7.56 62.86 -23.93
N GLN A 28 8.30 61.84 -24.40
CA GLN A 28 8.83 61.75 -25.77
C GLN A 28 9.63 60.45 -26.03
N SER A 29 9.60 60.04 -27.29
CA SER A 29 9.96 58.76 -27.91
C SER A 29 11.46 58.64 -28.23
N GLU A 30 12.05 57.46 -28.05
CA GLU A 30 13.05 56.84 -28.95
C GLU A 30 13.24 55.33 -28.63
N ALA A 31 13.64 54.53 -29.62
CA ALA A 31 13.33 53.10 -29.78
C ALA A 31 14.40 52.12 -29.19
N PRO A 32 14.27 50.79 -29.40
CA PRO A 32 14.27 49.76 -28.36
C PRO A 32 15.67 49.24 -27.99
N THR A 33 15.92 48.97 -26.70
CA THR A 33 17.04 48.13 -26.28
C THR A 33 16.52 46.95 -25.46
N THR A 34 16.83 45.76 -25.97
CA THR A 34 16.50 44.44 -25.46
C THR A 34 16.97 44.22 -24.03
N THR A 35 16.05 43.90 -23.13
CA THR A 35 16.30 43.11 -21.92
C THR A 35 15.02 42.35 -21.61
N PRO A 36 14.98 41.01 -21.70
CA PRO A 36 13.84 40.28 -21.17
C PRO A 36 14.00 40.29 -19.65
N THR A 37 13.26 41.19 -18.98
CA THR A 37 12.93 40.99 -17.57
C THR A 37 12.12 39.72 -17.51
N SER A 38 12.76 38.67 -17.00
CA SER A 38 12.14 37.36 -16.78
C SER A 38 10.81 37.58 -16.08
N THR A 39 9.74 37.28 -16.80
CA THR A 39 8.42 37.05 -16.24
C THR A 39 8.62 36.11 -15.06
N VAL A 40 8.33 36.60 -13.85
CA VAL A 40 8.09 35.72 -12.71
C VAL A 40 6.91 34.87 -13.14
N VAL A 41 7.20 33.63 -13.56
CA VAL A 41 6.19 32.62 -13.80
C VAL A 41 5.54 32.44 -12.44
N SER A 42 4.33 32.96 -12.35
CA SER A 42 3.41 32.77 -11.24
C SER A 42 3.40 31.29 -10.90
N SER A 43 3.67 30.99 -9.63
CA SER A 43 3.53 29.68 -9.02
C SER A 43 2.33 28.95 -9.60
N SER A 44 2.56 27.82 -10.27
CA SER A 44 1.53 26.81 -10.42
C SER A 44 1.10 26.44 -9.02
N GLU A 45 -0.14 26.78 -8.66
CA GLU A 45 -0.81 26.14 -7.54
C GLU A 45 -0.80 24.64 -7.87
N GLU A 46 0.09 23.88 -7.22
CA GLU A 46 0.03 22.43 -7.28
C GLU A 46 -1.33 22.04 -6.71
N GLU A 47 -2.25 21.61 -7.58
CA GLU A 47 -3.54 21.08 -7.13
C GLU A 47 -3.25 19.97 -6.10
N GLU A 48 -3.83 20.11 -4.91
CA GLU A 48 -3.67 19.15 -3.83
C GLU A 48 -4.09 17.76 -4.35
N ARG A 49 -3.14 16.82 -4.41
CA ARG A 49 -3.39 15.47 -4.95
C ARG A 49 -4.45 14.78 -4.10
N VAL A 50 -5.60 14.49 -4.70
CA VAL A 50 -6.66 13.73 -4.00
C VAL A 50 -6.39 12.24 -4.16
N VAL A 51 -6.09 11.56 -3.04
CA VAL A 51 -5.95 10.10 -3.00
C VAL A 51 -7.28 9.44 -3.34
N ARG A 52 -7.24 8.49 -4.27
CA ARG A 52 -8.37 7.73 -4.79
C ARG A 52 -8.30 6.28 -4.35
N THR A 53 -9.43 5.77 -3.88
CA THR A 53 -9.62 4.34 -3.59
C THR A 53 -10.24 3.63 -4.79
N TYR A 54 -9.65 2.50 -5.19
CA TYR A 54 -10.08 1.66 -6.31
C TYR A 54 -10.70 0.33 -5.86
N VAL A 55 -10.22 -0.20 -4.74
CA VAL A 55 -10.75 -1.39 -4.07
C VAL A 55 -10.96 -1.04 -2.61
N ASP A 56 -12.12 -1.37 -2.06
CA ASP A 56 -12.46 -1.22 -0.64
C ASP A 56 -13.40 -2.35 -0.24
N TRP A 57 -12.84 -3.45 0.27
CA TRP A 57 -13.59 -4.64 0.67
C TRP A 57 -13.45 -4.84 2.18
N ASP A 58 -14.58 -4.94 2.88
CA ASP A 58 -14.71 -5.24 4.31
C ASP A 58 -15.27 -6.65 4.58
N PHE A 59 -15.55 -7.41 3.52
CA PHE A 59 -16.12 -8.77 3.50
C PHE A 59 -17.44 -9.00 4.26
N ASP A 60 -17.96 -8.02 5.00
CA ASP A 60 -19.18 -8.11 5.83
C ASP A 60 -20.44 -8.50 5.04
N GLY A 61 -20.45 -8.21 3.73
CA GLY A 61 -21.50 -8.62 2.80
C GLY A 61 -21.51 -10.12 2.46
N LEU A 62 -20.48 -10.88 2.81
CA LEU A 62 -20.34 -12.29 2.45
C LEU A 62 -20.98 -13.21 3.51
N SER A 63 -21.59 -14.30 3.06
CA SER A 63 -22.03 -15.39 3.92
C SER A 63 -20.87 -16.32 4.25
N VAL A 64 -20.94 -17.01 5.39
CA VAL A 64 -19.92 -18.01 5.76
C VAL A 64 -19.83 -19.08 4.68
N GLY A 65 -18.62 -19.30 4.16
CA GLY A 65 -18.32 -20.23 3.08
C GLY A 65 -18.35 -19.61 1.68
N ASP A 66 -18.77 -18.35 1.53
CA ASP A 66 -18.73 -17.67 0.24
C ASP A 66 -17.28 -17.42 -0.19
N ASP A 67 -17.06 -17.58 -1.50
CA ASP A 67 -15.82 -17.19 -2.15
C ASP A 67 -15.72 -15.66 -2.23
N ILE A 68 -14.49 -15.14 -2.27
CA ILE A 68 -14.27 -13.73 -2.56
C ILE A 68 -14.63 -13.50 -4.04
N PRO A 69 -15.59 -12.61 -4.35
CA PRO A 69 -16.02 -12.40 -5.73
C PRO A 69 -14.97 -11.61 -6.53
N ASN A 70 -15.02 -11.74 -7.86
CA ASN A 70 -14.18 -10.98 -8.80
C ASN A 70 -12.67 -11.20 -8.61
N THR A 71 -12.26 -12.38 -8.14
CA THR A 71 -10.87 -12.77 -8.01
C THR A 71 -10.54 -13.96 -8.90
N ALA A 72 -9.31 -14.00 -9.42
CA ALA A 72 -8.70 -15.25 -9.86
C ALA A 72 -8.22 -16.03 -8.63
N THR A 73 -8.42 -17.34 -8.62
CA THR A 73 -8.11 -18.19 -7.46
C THR A 73 -7.05 -19.22 -7.82
N GLU A 74 -6.06 -19.36 -6.95
CA GLU A 74 -5.05 -20.40 -7.03
C GLU A 74 -4.96 -21.19 -5.70
N GLY A 75 -4.48 -22.44 -5.80
CA GLY A 75 -4.42 -23.35 -4.67
C GLY A 75 -5.80 -23.60 -4.07
N ALA A 76 -5.88 -23.63 -2.74
CA ALA A 76 -7.14 -23.82 -2.03
C ALA A 76 -8.10 -22.62 -2.12
N GLY A 77 -7.58 -21.43 -2.44
CA GLY A 77 -8.34 -20.19 -2.41
C GLY A 77 -8.80 -19.78 -1.01
N PHE A 78 -9.65 -18.75 -0.95
CA PHE A 78 -10.15 -18.17 0.30
C PHE A 78 -11.67 -18.27 0.39
N ALA A 79 -12.18 -18.34 1.61
CA ALA A 79 -13.61 -18.25 1.89
C ALA A 79 -13.89 -17.41 3.14
N ALA A 80 -15.07 -16.82 3.18
CA ALA A 80 -15.58 -16.07 4.31
C ALA A 80 -15.87 -16.96 5.52
N PHE A 81 -15.55 -16.48 6.72
CA PHE A 81 -15.93 -17.06 8.01
C PHE A 81 -16.26 -15.92 9.00
N ARG A 82 -16.91 -16.24 10.11
CA ARG A 82 -17.23 -15.25 11.17
C ARG A 82 -16.40 -15.52 12.40
N LYS A 83 -15.77 -14.45 12.90
CA LYS A 83 -15.04 -14.46 14.16
C LYS A 83 -15.99 -13.94 15.24
N ASP A 84 -16.51 -14.87 16.04
CA ASP A 84 -17.28 -14.59 17.24
C ASP A 84 -18.68 -13.96 17.02
N ASP A 85 -19.33 -13.61 18.12
CA ASP A 85 -20.72 -13.13 18.19
C ASP A 85 -20.94 -11.70 17.63
N LYS A 86 -19.88 -11.06 17.12
CA LYS A 86 -19.91 -9.67 16.64
C LYS A 86 -20.33 -9.51 15.18
N ASN A 87 -20.55 -10.62 14.47
CA ASN A 87 -20.93 -10.69 13.05
C ASN A 87 -19.89 -10.19 12.02
N ASP A 88 -18.72 -9.72 12.45
CA ASP A 88 -17.64 -9.32 11.53
C ASP A 88 -17.22 -10.52 10.65
N VAL A 89 -17.14 -10.29 9.34
CA VAL A 89 -16.75 -11.33 8.38
C VAL A 89 -15.26 -11.19 8.06
N TRP A 90 -14.56 -12.30 8.13
CA TRP A 90 -13.16 -12.42 7.82
C TRP A 90 -12.99 -13.44 6.70
N VAL A 91 -11.91 -13.38 5.95
CA VAL A 91 -11.57 -14.38 4.94
C VAL A 91 -10.29 -15.10 5.33
N ARG A 92 -10.24 -16.41 5.06
CA ARG A 92 -9.05 -17.23 5.29
C ARG A 92 -8.95 -18.34 4.25
N SER A 93 -7.81 -19.00 4.17
CA SER A 93 -7.62 -20.16 3.29
C SER A 93 -8.70 -21.22 3.52
N LYS A 94 -9.25 -21.79 2.44
CA LYS A 94 -10.18 -22.92 2.53
C LYS A 94 -9.51 -24.19 3.06
N ASN A 95 -8.20 -24.29 2.90
CA ASN A 95 -7.38 -25.37 3.43
C ASN A 95 -6.06 -24.80 3.96
N PRO A 96 -5.94 -24.54 5.27
CA PRO A 96 -4.73 -23.95 5.84
C PRO A 96 -3.52 -24.90 5.78
N HIS A 97 -3.66 -26.18 5.40
CA HIS A 97 -2.52 -27.08 5.18
C HIS A 97 -1.94 -27.02 3.76
N ASP A 98 -2.62 -26.30 2.86
CA ASP A 98 -2.21 -26.10 1.48
C ASP A 98 -1.90 -24.61 1.25
N TRP A 99 -1.38 -24.28 0.08
CA TRP A 99 -1.25 -22.91 -0.35
C TRP A 99 -2.58 -22.39 -0.91
N ALA A 100 -2.82 -21.11 -0.73
CA ALA A 100 -4.00 -20.41 -1.23
C ALA A 100 -3.59 -19.02 -1.69
N ALA A 101 -4.14 -18.60 -2.82
CA ALA A 101 -4.07 -17.21 -3.24
C ALA A 101 -5.35 -16.79 -3.95
N VAL A 102 -5.67 -15.51 -3.81
CA VAL A 102 -6.65 -14.83 -4.65
C VAL A 102 -6.01 -13.58 -5.21
N TYR A 103 -6.29 -13.28 -6.48
CA TYR A 103 -5.77 -12.11 -7.17
C TYR A 103 -6.89 -11.29 -7.79
N PHE A 104 -6.75 -9.98 -7.80
CA PHE A 104 -7.70 -9.05 -8.35
C PHE A 104 -7.00 -7.85 -8.97
N GLY A 105 -7.62 -7.31 -10.02
CA GLY A 105 -7.19 -6.08 -10.67
C GLY A 105 -7.69 -4.82 -9.96
N THR A 106 -7.30 -3.67 -10.48
CA THR A 106 -7.87 -2.38 -10.08
C THR A 106 -8.88 -1.89 -11.12
N PRO A 107 -10.19 -1.81 -10.79
CA PRO A 107 -11.19 -1.36 -11.75
C PRO A 107 -11.03 0.14 -12.04
N ASP A 108 -11.22 0.55 -13.29
CA ASP A 108 -11.38 1.97 -13.65
C ASP A 108 -12.79 2.43 -13.26
N PRO A 109 -12.93 3.32 -12.27
CA PRO A 109 -14.23 3.84 -11.83
C PRO A 109 -14.88 4.86 -12.79
N VAL A 110 -14.16 5.36 -13.80
CA VAL A 110 -14.67 6.34 -14.78
C VAL A 110 -15.00 5.66 -16.10
N GLU A 111 -14.03 4.96 -16.68
CA GLU A 111 -14.17 4.40 -18.03
C GLU A 111 -14.69 2.96 -18.02
N GLY A 112 -14.61 2.28 -16.88
CA GLY A 112 -14.82 0.83 -16.78
C GLY A 112 -13.65 0.06 -17.41
N GLY A 113 -13.30 -1.08 -16.83
CA GLY A 113 -12.14 -1.87 -17.25
C GLY A 113 -11.08 -1.95 -16.15
N GLU A 114 -9.89 -2.44 -16.49
CA GLU A 114 -8.78 -2.58 -15.56
C GLU A 114 -7.73 -1.50 -15.84
N ILE A 115 -7.22 -0.88 -14.77
CA ILE A 115 -6.06 0.02 -14.81
C ILE A 115 -4.90 -0.62 -14.03
N PHE A 116 -3.68 -0.21 -14.36
CA PHE A 116 -2.48 -0.61 -13.62
C PHE A 116 -1.87 0.60 -12.94
N LEU A 117 -1.79 0.54 -11.62
CA LEU A 117 -1.29 1.66 -10.82
C LEU A 117 0.23 1.68 -10.84
N LYS A 118 0.80 2.82 -11.23
CA LYS A 118 2.23 3.10 -11.04
C LYS A 118 2.51 3.49 -9.58
N ASP A 119 1.66 4.35 -9.03
CA ASP A 119 1.75 4.77 -7.62
C ASP A 119 0.59 4.12 -6.86
N PHE A 120 0.86 3.27 -5.86
CA PHE A 120 -0.19 2.53 -5.14
C PHE A 120 0.07 2.35 -3.65
N ALA A 121 -1.00 2.08 -2.90
CA ALA A 121 -0.94 1.46 -1.59
C ALA A 121 -1.99 0.36 -1.46
N VAL A 122 -1.57 -0.80 -0.95
CA VAL A 122 -2.43 -1.92 -0.54
C VAL A 122 -2.46 -1.95 0.98
N VAL A 123 -3.64 -1.81 1.57
CA VAL A 123 -3.85 -1.80 3.01
C VAL A 123 -4.79 -2.93 3.39
N SER A 124 -4.45 -3.68 4.43
CA SER A 124 -5.28 -4.77 4.92
C SER A 124 -5.09 -4.97 6.41
N GLU A 125 -6.20 -5.24 7.11
CA GLU A 125 -6.15 -5.78 8.46
C GLU A 125 -6.03 -7.30 8.39
N ALA A 126 -4.97 -7.84 8.98
CA ALA A 126 -4.73 -9.27 9.05
C ALA A 126 -4.51 -9.71 10.50
N MET A 127 -5.15 -10.81 10.88
CA MET A 127 -4.83 -11.49 12.13
C MET A 127 -3.84 -12.61 11.87
N LEU A 128 -2.76 -12.60 12.63
CA LEU A 128 -1.78 -13.68 12.65
C LEU A 128 -2.24 -14.73 13.67
N PRO A 129 -2.59 -15.95 13.25
CA PRO A 129 -3.18 -16.94 14.14
C PRO A 129 -2.14 -17.53 15.10
N SER A 130 -2.59 -18.04 16.25
CA SER A 130 -1.74 -18.83 17.13
C SER A 130 -1.16 -20.06 16.43
N ALA A 131 0.01 -20.52 16.91
CA ALA A 131 0.65 -21.73 16.39
C ALA A 131 -0.26 -22.97 16.53
N THR A 132 -1.13 -22.99 17.55
CA THR A 132 -2.14 -24.04 17.75
C THR A 132 -3.29 -23.97 16.75
N ALA A 133 -3.76 -22.78 16.37
CA ALA A 133 -4.78 -22.61 15.35
C ALA A 133 -4.26 -22.94 13.94
N ALA A 134 -2.95 -22.87 13.76
CA ALA A 134 -2.25 -23.27 12.55
C ALA A 134 -1.85 -24.75 12.53
N ASP A 135 -2.25 -25.56 13.51
CA ASP A 135 -1.81 -26.96 13.66
C ASP A 135 -0.29 -27.15 13.58
N GLY A 136 0.48 -26.16 14.05
CA GLY A 136 1.94 -26.17 14.02
C GLY A 136 2.59 -25.84 12.67
N LEU A 137 1.82 -25.35 11.69
CA LEU A 137 2.34 -24.92 10.39
C LEU A 137 3.08 -23.58 10.47
N SER A 138 3.93 -23.32 9.47
CA SER A 138 4.56 -22.01 9.27
C SER A 138 3.48 -21.01 8.86
N ASN A 139 3.04 -20.16 9.78
CA ASN A 139 2.05 -19.12 9.49
C ASN A 139 2.63 -18.09 8.54
N ASP A 140 2.40 -18.31 7.25
CA ASP A 140 2.93 -17.52 6.15
C ASP A 140 1.78 -16.92 5.35
N GLY A 141 1.60 -15.61 5.48
CA GLY A 141 0.59 -14.82 4.77
C GLY A 141 1.23 -13.73 3.94
N GLY A 142 0.44 -12.75 3.50
CA GLY A 142 0.91 -11.53 2.87
C GLY A 142 0.13 -11.13 1.64
N PHE A 143 0.78 -10.33 0.82
CA PHE A 143 0.16 -9.57 -0.26
C PHE A 143 0.99 -9.74 -1.55
N PRO A 144 0.47 -10.52 -2.51
CA PRO A 144 0.89 -10.45 -3.90
C PRO A 144 0.66 -9.04 -4.45
N ILE A 145 1.68 -8.48 -5.10
CA ILE A 145 1.63 -7.18 -5.78
C ILE A 145 2.19 -7.32 -7.19
N LEU A 146 1.70 -6.49 -8.11
CA LEU A 146 2.11 -6.51 -9.52
C LEU A 146 1.92 -7.89 -10.15
N VAL A 147 0.79 -8.55 -9.82
CA VAL A 147 0.46 -9.90 -10.29
C VAL A 147 0.09 -9.83 -11.77
N GLY A 148 0.95 -10.39 -12.63
CA GLY A 148 0.75 -10.38 -14.07
C GLY A 148 1.32 -11.61 -14.77
N PRO A 149 1.27 -11.67 -16.11
CA PRO A 149 1.72 -12.83 -16.89
C PRO A 149 3.21 -13.17 -16.72
N VAL A 150 4.02 -12.18 -16.37
CA VAL A 150 5.48 -12.30 -16.22
C VAL A 150 5.91 -12.75 -14.82
N GLY A 151 5.00 -12.74 -13.85
CA GLY A 151 5.28 -13.05 -12.45
C GLY A 151 4.56 -12.09 -11.51
N ARG A 152 5.05 -12.05 -10.27
CA ARG A 152 4.56 -11.15 -9.21
C ARG A 152 5.64 -10.87 -8.19
N TYR A 153 5.48 -9.81 -7.41
CA TYR A 153 6.18 -9.69 -6.14
C TYR A 153 5.29 -10.15 -5.00
N ASP A 154 5.87 -10.80 -4.01
CA ASP A 154 5.16 -11.17 -2.79
C ASP A 154 5.75 -10.40 -1.61
N ALA A 155 4.94 -9.55 -0.98
CA ALA A 155 5.22 -8.99 0.33
C ALA A 155 4.66 -9.96 1.39
N ALA A 156 5.46 -10.95 1.78
CA ALA A 156 5.00 -12.01 2.65
C ALA A 156 5.48 -11.86 4.09
N VAL A 157 4.63 -12.35 4.99
CA VAL A 157 4.80 -12.28 6.43
C VAL A 157 4.89 -13.70 6.95
N ALA A 158 6.07 -14.07 7.44
CA ALA A 158 6.30 -15.34 8.10
C ALA A 158 6.30 -15.13 9.62
N PHE A 159 5.49 -15.91 10.31
CA PHE A 159 5.35 -15.85 11.75
C PHE A 159 5.66 -17.21 12.38
N ASN A 160 6.69 -17.26 13.23
CA ASN A 160 7.13 -18.49 13.91
C ASN A 160 7.25 -18.30 15.44
N GLY A 161 6.31 -17.57 16.07
CA GLY A 161 6.40 -17.26 17.50
C GLY A 161 7.32 -16.08 17.75
N GLU A 162 8.47 -16.30 18.43
CA GLU A 162 9.39 -15.23 18.83
C GLU A 162 10.12 -14.55 17.66
N ASN A 163 10.17 -15.20 16.49
CA ASN A 163 10.81 -14.68 15.29
C ASN A 163 9.77 -14.50 14.18
N SER A 164 9.41 -13.25 13.91
CA SER A 164 8.63 -12.89 12.72
C SER A 164 9.57 -12.28 11.69
N SER A 165 9.28 -12.49 10.40
CA SER A 165 10.00 -11.84 9.32
C SER A 165 9.04 -11.43 8.23
N ILE A 166 9.33 -10.28 7.64
CA ILE A 166 8.67 -9.83 6.42
C ILE A 166 9.72 -9.85 5.32
N ASN A 167 9.32 -10.37 4.17
CA ASN A 167 10.16 -10.46 2.99
C ASN A 167 9.41 -9.90 1.78
N LEU A 168 10.13 -9.17 0.92
CA LEU A 168 9.68 -8.81 -0.41
C LEU A 168 10.54 -9.54 -1.43
N TRP A 169 9.97 -10.37 -2.30
CA TRP A 169 10.74 -11.03 -3.35
C TRP A 169 9.96 -11.20 -4.64
N HIS A 170 10.68 -11.41 -5.74
CA HIS A 170 10.10 -11.77 -7.02
C HIS A 170 9.73 -13.25 -7.02
N ALA A 171 8.43 -13.55 -7.01
CA ALA A 171 7.94 -14.89 -7.25
C ALA A 171 7.72 -15.05 -8.77
N GLY A 172 8.48 -15.97 -9.37
CA GLY A 172 8.18 -16.42 -10.73
C GLY A 172 6.82 -17.12 -10.80
N ASN A 173 6.42 -17.56 -11.99
CA ASN A 173 5.20 -18.35 -12.20
C ASN A 173 5.40 -19.76 -11.59
N THR A 174 5.27 -19.89 -10.27
CA THR A 174 5.57 -21.14 -9.55
C THR A 174 4.31 -21.96 -9.34
N ASP A 175 4.17 -23.03 -10.13
CA ASP A 175 3.43 -24.22 -9.72
C ASP A 175 4.01 -24.71 -8.40
N GLY A 176 3.24 -24.61 -7.31
CA GLY A 176 3.66 -25.03 -5.98
C GLY A 176 3.86 -23.90 -4.98
N GLY A 177 3.49 -22.67 -5.33
CA GLY A 177 3.33 -21.51 -4.44
C GLY A 177 4.59 -21.06 -3.67
N PRO A 178 4.63 -19.80 -3.22
CA PRO A 178 5.86 -19.23 -2.69
C PRO A 178 5.90 -19.40 -1.16
N ILE A 179 7.05 -19.79 -0.60
CA ILE A 179 7.24 -19.86 0.85
C ILE A 179 8.08 -18.66 1.31
N ALA A 180 7.56 -17.86 2.24
CA ALA A 180 8.26 -16.86 3.04
C ALA A 180 9.20 -17.56 4.04
N THR A 181 10.11 -18.41 3.58
CA THR A 181 11.05 -19.03 4.52
C THR A 181 12.10 -18.02 4.98
N THR A 182 12.49 -18.14 6.23
CA THR A 182 13.71 -17.54 6.78
C THR A 182 14.99 -18.19 6.25
N GLN A 183 14.88 -19.28 5.48
CA GLN A 183 15.99 -20.07 4.97
C GLN A 183 16.50 -19.51 3.63
N HIS A 184 17.80 -19.23 3.57
CA HIS A 184 18.47 -18.99 2.31
C HIS A 184 18.59 -20.33 1.55
N ILE A 185 17.86 -20.47 0.45
CA ILE A 185 17.96 -21.60 -0.46
C ILE A 185 18.43 -21.03 -1.80
N GLU A 186 19.66 -21.37 -2.19
CA GLU A 186 20.34 -20.85 -3.37
C GLU A 186 19.55 -21.06 -4.68
N ALA A 187 18.77 -22.17 -4.75
CA ALA A 187 17.89 -22.47 -5.87
C ALA A 187 16.68 -21.53 -6.01
N TRP A 188 16.39 -20.70 -5.00
CA TRP A 188 15.22 -19.84 -4.94
C TRP A 188 15.53 -18.36 -5.26
N GLY A 189 16.77 -18.05 -5.67
CA GLY A 189 17.17 -16.72 -6.13
C GLY A 189 17.31 -15.66 -5.02
N ASP A 190 17.46 -14.40 -5.44
CA ASP A 190 17.53 -13.24 -4.54
C ASP A 190 16.14 -12.97 -3.91
N ARG A 191 16.03 -13.11 -2.59
CA ARG A 191 14.76 -13.02 -1.83
C ARG A 191 14.42 -11.61 -1.37
N GLY A 192 15.02 -10.60 -1.99
CA GLY A 192 14.82 -9.17 -1.74
C GLY A 192 15.00 -8.76 -0.28
N SER A 193 14.28 -7.73 0.19
CA SER A 193 14.49 -7.15 1.53
C SER A 193 13.83 -7.98 2.62
N LYS A 194 14.62 -8.46 3.59
CA LYS A 194 14.18 -9.20 4.78
C LYS A 194 14.40 -8.37 6.04
N VAL A 195 13.42 -8.40 6.96
CA VAL A 195 13.60 -7.95 8.34
C VAL A 195 13.67 -9.16 9.26
N GLU A 196 14.79 -9.37 9.93
CA GLU A 196 14.99 -10.51 10.83
C GLU A 196 14.58 -10.23 12.28
N SER A 197 14.42 -8.96 12.64
CA SER A 197 14.08 -8.51 14.00
C SER A 197 12.74 -7.79 14.03
N LEU A 198 11.66 -8.50 13.69
CA LEU A 198 10.29 -8.06 13.95
C LEU A 198 9.66 -9.05 14.93
N THR A 199 9.07 -8.52 16.01
CA THR A 199 8.31 -9.32 16.97
C THR A 199 6.84 -8.99 16.79
N LEU A 200 6.11 -9.89 16.15
CA LEU A 200 4.65 -9.87 16.12
C LEU A 200 4.13 -10.84 17.19
N GLU A 201 2.92 -10.61 17.65
CA GLU A 201 2.24 -11.42 18.65
C GLU A 201 1.15 -12.27 17.98
N GLN A 202 0.87 -13.43 18.57
CA GLN A 202 -0.20 -14.33 18.12
C GLN A 202 -1.57 -13.79 18.48
N ASP A 203 -2.56 -14.09 17.63
CA ASP A 203 -3.96 -13.71 17.81
C ASP A 203 -4.17 -12.18 17.94
N VAL A 204 -3.23 -11.40 17.38
CA VAL A 204 -3.29 -9.94 17.29
C VAL A 204 -3.59 -9.53 15.85
N VAL A 205 -4.47 -8.54 15.71
CA VAL A 205 -4.75 -7.88 14.43
C VAL A 205 -3.70 -6.82 14.17
N TYR A 206 -3.12 -6.86 12.98
CA TYR A 206 -2.19 -5.87 12.48
C TYR A 206 -2.75 -5.20 11.23
N THR A 207 -2.48 -3.91 11.07
CA THR A 207 -2.63 -3.23 9.78
C THR A 207 -1.33 -3.36 9.00
N PHE A 208 -1.39 -4.04 7.87
CA PHE A 208 -0.30 -4.10 6.91
C PHE A 208 -0.56 -3.10 5.78
N THR A 209 0.47 -2.32 5.44
CA THR A 209 0.45 -1.45 4.26
C THR A 209 1.64 -1.76 3.37
N VAL A 210 1.39 -2.05 2.10
CA VAL A 210 2.42 -2.19 1.06
C VAL A 210 2.23 -1.06 0.06
N ALA A 211 3.20 -0.14 -0.03
CA ALA A 211 3.13 1.02 -0.90
C ALA A 211 4.25 0.99 -1.96
N GLY A 212 3.92 1.30 -3.21
CA GLY A 212 4.89 1.34 -4.31
C GLY A 212 4.95 2.72 -4.97
N LYS A 213 6.14 3.33 -4.98
CA LYS A 213 6.42 4.66 -5.57
C LYS A 213 7.20 4.51 -6.86
N TYR A 214 6.62 4.94 -7.98
CA TYR A 214 7.26 4.95 -9.29
C TYR A 214 8.48 5.87 -9.35
N GLN A 215 9.60 5.36 -9.85
CA GLN A 215 10.87 6.09 -9.96
C GLN A 215 11.15 6.60 -11.38
N GLY A 216 10.33 6.23 -12.36
CA GLY A 216 10.57 6.56 -13.77
C GLY A 216 11.07 5.39 -14.60
N MET A 217 11.33 5.70 -15.86
CA MET A 217 11.84 4.78 -16.87
C MET A 217 13.28 5.17 -17.22
N THR A 218 14.17 4.20 -17.35
CA THR A 218 15.56 4.41 -17.79
C THR A 218 15.64 4.69 -19.30
N GLU A 219 16.82 5.05 -19.78
CA GLU A 219 17.07 5.22 -21.21
C GLU A 219 16.89 3.91 -22.00
N GLU A 220 17.15 2.78 -21.34
CA GLU A 220 16.96 1.43 -21.88
C GLU A 220 15.49 0.97 -21.89
N GLY A 221 14.58 1.73 -21.25
CA GLY A 221 13.15 1.43 -21.17
C GLY A 221 12.75 0.58 -19.97
N ASP A 222 13.65 0.36 -19.00
CA ASP A 222 13.35 -0.37 -17.77
C ASP A 222 12.67 0.56 -16.76
N GLU A 223 11.65 0.05 -16.06
CA GLU A 223 10.81 0.84 -15.16
C GLU A 223 11.03 0.45 -13.68
N TYR A 224 11.29 1.47 -12.85
CA TYR A 224 11.61 1.51 -11.42
C TYR A 224 10.47 1.64 -10.39
N PHE A 225 10.46 0.85 -9.30
CA PHE A 225 9.78 1.16 -8.04
C PHE A 225 10.69 1.20 -6.82
N THR A 226 10.27 2.02 -5.85
CA THR A 226 10.59 1.82 -4.44
C THR A 226 9.37 1.26 -3.73
N ILE A 227 9.52 0.11 -3.06
CA ILE A 227 8.46 -0.52 -2.26
C ILE A 227 8.72 -0.26 -0.78
N TYR A 228 7.67 0.17 -0.08
CA TYR A 228 7.63 0.35 1.36
C TYR A 228 6.66 -0.63 1.97
N ILE A 229 7.02 -1.26 3.08
CA ILE A 229 6.12 -2.12 3.86
C ILE A 229 6.05 -1.59 5.29
N PHE A 230 4.82 -1.38 5.76
CA PHE A 230 4.51 -0.92 7.11
C PHE A 230 3.69 -1.95 7.87
N VAL A 231 3.91 -2.01 9.18
CA VAL A 231 3.08 -2.77 10.13
C VAL A 231 2.68 -1.84 11.27
N ASN A 232 1.37 -1.62 11.48
CA ASN A 232 0.84 -0.67 12.46
C ASN A 232 1.60 0.67 12.43
N ASP A 233 1.74 1.24 11.23
CA ASP A 233 2.40 2.53 10.98
C ASP A 233 3.93 2.54 11.12
N VAL A 234 4.57 1.40 11.43
CA VAL A 234 6.03 1.30 11.49
C VAL A 234 6.58 0.82 10.15
N LEU A 235 7.44 1.62 9.51
CA LEU A 235 8.20 1.21 8.34
C LEU A 235 9.15 0.06 8.70
N VAL A 236 8.95 -1.10 8.08
CA VAL A 236 9.77 -2.29 8.29
C VAL A 236 10.69 -2.55 7.10
N ILE A 237 10.23 -2.31 5.88
CA ILE A 237 11.02 -2.50 4.66
C ILE A 237 10.93 -1.25 3.80
N GLU A 238 12.09 -0.80 3.33
CA GLU A 238 12.25 0.08 2.20
C GLU A 238 13.15 -0.63 1.18
N LYS A 239 12.65 -0.85 -0.04
CA LYS A 239 13.39 -1.51 -1.11
C LYS A 239 13.28 -0.68 -2.39
N ALA A 240 14.39 -0.05 -2.77
CA ALA A 240 14.56 0.59 -4.06
C ALA A 240 14.89 -0.40 -5.18
N ASP A 241 14.82 0.08 -6.42
CA ASP A 241 15.19 -0.62 -7.65
C ASP A 241 14.40 -1.91 -7.91
N VAL A 242 13.14 -1.93 -7.50
CA VAL A 242 12.20 -3.04 -7.78
C VAL A 242 11.64 -2.85 -9.19
N ALA A 243 11.80 -3.83 -10.08
CA ALA A 243 11.30 -3.71 -11.44
C ALA A 243 9.77 -3.57 -11.46
N TYR A 244 9.25 -2.66 -12.28
CA TYR A 244 7.82 -2.48 -12.49
C TYR A 244 7.29 -3.48 -13.52
N TRP A 245 6.15 -4.09 -13.18
CA TRP A 245 5.31 -4.82 -14.13
C TRP A 245 3.85 -4.39 -13.95
N THR A 246 3.12 -4.38 -15.06
CA THR A 246 1.66 -4.24 -15.01
C THR A 246 1.06 -5.46 -14.33
N GLY A 247 0.29 -5.26 -13.27
CA GLY A 247 -0.39 -6.36 -12.60
C GLY A 247 -1.33 -5.90 -11.49
N GLY A 248 -2.10 -6.85 -11.01
CA GLY A 248 -3.03 -6.67 -9.92
C GLY A 248 -2.41 -6.90 -8.54
N PHE A 249 -3.28 -7.12 -7.56
CA PHE A 249 -2.95 -7.35 -6.16
C PHE A 249 -3.61 -8.64 -5.70
N GLY A 250 -3.33 -9.06 -4.47
CA GLY A 250 -3.95 -10.27 -3.94
C GLY A 250 -3.86 -10.44 -2.45
N LEU A 251 -4.36 -11.60 -2.01
CA LEU A 251 -4.14 -12.18 -0.69
C LEU A 251 -3.49 -13.54 -0.87
N ARG A 252 -2.58 -13.90 0.03
CA ARG A 252 -1.96 -15.25 0.06
C ARG A 252 -1.99 -15.86 1.44
N GLY A 253 -1.98 -17.18 1.47
CA GLY A 253 -1.75 -18.00 2.65
C GLY A 253 -0.98 -19.25 2.23
N TRP A 254 0.28 -19.38 2.65
CA TRP A 254 1.07 -20.59 2.44
C TRP A 254 1.02 -21.42 3.71
N GLN A 255 0.33 -22.57 3.66
CA GLN A 255 0.19 -23.44 4.84
C GLN A 255 -0.17 -22.64 6.10
N SER A 256 -1.15 -21.75 5.95
CA SER A 256 -1.40 -20.68 6.90
C SER A 256 -2.87 -20.54 7.19
N ALA A 257 -3.17 -20.32 8.47
CA ALA A 257 -4.49 -19.95 8.94
C ALA A 257 -4.66 -18.43 9.07
N VAL A 258 -3.83 -17.62 8.38
CA VAL A 258 -3.95 -16.16 8.36
C VAL A 258 -5.35 -15.73 7.94
N GLU A 259 -5.87 -14.73 8.63
CA GLU A 259 -7.23 -14.23 8.46
C GLU A 259 -7.14 -12.75 8.05
N TYR A 260 -7.87 -12.35 7.02
CA TYR A 260 -7.94 -10.96 6.56
C TYR A 260 -9.36 -10.43 6.77
N ASN A 261 -9.49 -9.23 7.33
CA ASN A 261 -10.79 -8.59 7.52
C ASN A 261 -11.14 -7.65 6.36
N SER A 262 -10.12 -7.03 5.76
CA SER A 262 -10.35 -6.04 4.73
C SER A 262 -9.22 -6.01 3.73
N ILE A 263 -9.49 -5.45 2.55
CA ILE A 263 -8.46 -5.03 1.62
C ILE A 263 -8.86 -3.74 0.94
N LYS A 264 -7.92 -2.80 0.93
CA LYS A 264 -8.07 -1.50 0.30
C LYS A 264 -6.90 -1.28 -0.65
N VAL A 265 -7.21 -0.81 -1.86
CA VAL A 265 -6.19 -0.38 -2.82
C VAL A 265 -6.46 1.06 -3.20
N THR A 266 -5.47 1.91 -2.98
CA THR A 266 -5.51 3.33 -3.35
C THR A 266 -4.35 3.66 -4.29
N ASP A 267 -4.42 4.81 -4.96
CA ASP A 267 -3.19 5.42 -5.42
C ASP A 267 -2.35 5.91 -4.22
N PHE A 268 -1.06 6.15 -4.45
CA PHE A 268 -0.09 6.35 -3.37
C PHE A 268 -0.48 7.53 -2.45
N PRO A 269 -0.47 7.34 -1.12
CA PRO A 269 -0.89 8.37 -0.18
C PRO A 269 0.11 9.53 -0.13
N LEU A 270 -0.40 10.77 0.02
CA LEU A 270 0.42 11.98 0.23
C LEU A 270 1.35 11.88 1.45
N VAL A 271 0.92 11.16 2.48
CA VAL A 271 1.67 10.89 3.70
C VAL A 271 1.54 9.41 4.01
N CYS A 272 2.65 8.72 4.20
CA CYS A 272 2.64 7.31 4.56
C CYS A 272 2.07 7.09 5.97
N PRO A 273 1.73 5.84 6.34
CA PRO A 273 1.16 5.53 7.66
C PRO A 273 2.02 6.03 8.84
N ASP A 274 3.34 6.08 8.69
CA ASP A 274 4.28 6.60 9.70
C ASP A 274 4.24 8.13 9.89
N GLY A 275 3.41 8.83 9.13
CA GLY A 275 3.30 10.30 9.15
C GLY A 275 4.40 11.02 8.37
N ILE A 276 5.25 10.30 7.65
CA ILE A 276 6.36 10.86 6.85
C ILE A 276 5.94 10.92 5.38
N ASP A 277 6.28 12.04 4.73
CA ASP A 277 6.21 12.18 3.28
C ASP A 277 7.47 11.58 2.66
N HIS A 278 7.41 10.30 2.29
CA HIS A 278 8.47 9.60 1.53
C HIS A 278 8.45 9.94 0.03
N TYR A 279 7.56 10.84 -0.40
CA TYR A 279 7.38 11.23 -1.78
C TYR A 279 8.23 12.46 -2.13
N SER A 280 8.23 13.47 -1.27
CA SER A 280 8.97 14.73 -1.46
C SER A 280 10.37 14.74 -0.85
N ALA A 281 10.74 13.70 -0.10
CA ALA A 281 12.04 13.55 0.56
C ALA A 281 13.17 13.15 -0.39
#